data_AF-A0A7W0G4S4-F1
#
_entry.id   AF-A0A7W0G4S4-F1
#
_cell.length_a   1.000
_cell.length_b   1.000
_cell.length_c   1.000
_cell.angle_alpha   90.00
_cell.angle_beta   90.00
_cell.angle_gamma   90.00
#
_symmetry.space_group_name_H-M   'P 1'
#
loop_
_entity.id
_entity.type
_entity.pdbx_description
1 polymer ?
#
loop_
_entity_poly.entity_id
_entity_poly.type
_entity_poly.pdbx_seq_one_letter_code
_entity_poly.pdbx_strand_id
1 'polypeptide(L)'
;MRRKIYTRRTALLLLFALLLAPTDFMSAPAPATLSLASAAQGRINVNGFFSVDPANQGSSFQAAILMEIPEGLHVNGNRPLGKFAIPTTVKIDAPRGMKVSAVTYPRAQVRSFRFGEGTPEERLAVYEGRAIMRFNVTVPANFERGVARIRVTVRYQSCSDTVCFPPASRELVLPIAIVDPGQPVNRINGQYFGGGGGRGRKR
;
A
#
# COMPACT_ATOMS: atom_id res chain seq x y z
N MET A 1 -28.34 -59.32 83.01
CA MET A 1 -28.95 -58.06 83.47
C MET A 1 -27.96 -57.38 84.42
N ARG A 2 -27.45 -56.17 84.10
CA ARG A 2 -26.47 -55.35 84.89
C ARG A 2 -25.05 -55.99 84.98
N ARG A 3 -23.89 -55.32 84.97
CA ARG A 3 -23.48 -53.91 85.12
C ARG A 3 -21.94 -53.80 84.88
N LYS A 4 -21.46 -52.57 84.63
CA LYS A 4 -20.10 -52.00 84.86
C LYS A 4 -18.98 -52.36 83.84
N ILE A 5 -17.94 -51.57 83.53
CA ILE A 5 -17.51 -50.14 83.56
C ILE A 5 -15.96 -50.19 83.45
N TYR A 6 -15.35 -49.32 82.61
CA TYR A 6 -13.93 -48.84 82.63
C TYR A 6 -12.82 -49.86 82.26
N THR A 7 -11.66 -49.56 81.63
CA THR A 7 -10.84 -48.36 81.28
C THR A 7 -9.83 -48.84 80.20
N ARG A 8 -9.06 -48.10 79.39
CA ARG A 8 -8.09 -47.01 79.66
C ARG A 8 -7.57 -46.49 78.30
N ARG A 9 -7.14 -45.23 78.28
CA ARG A 9 -6.58 -44.47 77.15
C ARG A 9 -5.09 -44.77 76.90
N THR A 10 -4.68 -44.81 75.63
CA THR A 10 -3.33 -44.48 75.09
C THR A 10 -3.52 -44.26 73.57
N ALA A 11 -3.50 -43.07 72.97
CA ALA A 11 -2.48 -42.02 72.81
C ALA A 11 -1.45 -42.30 71.70
N LEU A 12 -1.44 -41.42 70.68
CA LEU A 12 -0.36 -41.05 69.71
C LEU A 12 -0.04 -42.11 68.60
N LEU A 13 0.31 -41.80 67.34
CA LEU A 13 0.80 -40.61 66.65
C LEU A 13 0.67 -40.75 65.11
N LEU A 14 0.59 -39.57 64.47
CA LEU A 14 0.74 -39.17 63.06
C LEU A 14 1.77 -39.98 62.21
N LEU A 15 1.50 -40.17 60.91
CA LEU A 15 2.07 -39.34 59.84
C LEU A 15 1.57 -39.77 58.43
N PHE A 16 1.04 -38.80 57.70
CA PHE A 16 0.63 -38.86 56.30
C PHE A 16 1.87 -38.52 55.45
N ALA A 17 2.38 -39.45 54.63
CA ALA A 17 3.45 -39.17 53.68
C ALA A 17 2.97 -39.50 52.27
N LEU A 18 2.36 -38.49 51.64
CA LEU A 18 1.93 -38.51 50.24
C LEU A 18 3.19 -38.26 49.38
N LEU A 19 3.71 -39.30 48.74
CA LEU A 19 4.79 -39.20 47.75
C LEU A 19 4.22 -38.59 46.45
N LEU A 20 4.30 -37.25 46.34
CA LEU A 20 4.12 -36.53 45.10
C LEU A 20 5.39 -36.66 44.25
N ALA A 21 5.31 -37.51 43.22
CA ALA A 21 6.31 -37.51 42.15
C ALA A 21 6.10 -36.26 41.27
N PRO A 22 7.14 -35.45 40.97
CA PRO A 22 7.03 -34.38 39.99
C PRO A 22 6.96 -35.01 38.59
N THR A 23 5.80 -34.95 37.96
CA THR A 23 5.70 -35.16 36.51
C THR A 23 6.20 -33.89 35.84
N ASP A 24 7.46 -33.87 35.45
CA ASP A 24 8.03 -32.84 34.59
C ASP A 24 7.38 -32.94 33.20
N PHE A 25 6.26 -32.23 33.02
CA PHE A 25 5.69 -31.96 31.71
C PHE A 25 6.65 -31.04 30.96
N MET A 26 7.53 -31.62 30.14
CA MET A 26 8.28 -30.91 29.11
C MET A 26 7.29 -30.18 28.18
N SER A 27 7.11 -28.89 28.43
CA SER A 27 6.32 -27.99 27.60
C SER A 27 7.08 -27.75 26.30
N ALA A 28 6.68 -28.42 25.23
CA ALA A 28 7.23 -28.16 23.89
C ALA A 28 6.81 -26.75 23.45
N PRO A 29 7.73 -25.91 22.95
CA PRO A 29 7.36 -24.59 22.45
C PRO A 29 6.47 -24.74 21.22
N ALA A 30 5.29 -24.13 21.25
CA ALA A 30 4.40 -24.07 20.10
C ALA A 30 5.12 -23.39 18.91
N PRO A 31 4.95 -23.90 17.67
CA PRO A 31 5.54 -23.25 16.50
C PRO A 31 4.96 -21.85 16.35
N ALA A 32 5.84 -20.84 16.37
CA ALA A 32 5.48 -19.46 16.08
C ALA A 32 5.02 -19.34 14.62
N THR A 33 3.71 -19.28 14.41
CA THR A 33 3.12 -18.95 13.12
C THR A 33 3.37 -17.46 12.84
N LEU A 34 4.42 -17.15 12.08
CA LEU A 34 4.63 -15.81 11.54
C LEU A 34 3.41 -15.42 10.69
N SER A 35 2.63 -14.45 11.18
CA SER A 35 1.38 -14.00 10.55
C SER A 35 1.64 -13.31 9.21
N LEU A 36 1.35 -14.01 8.11
CA LEU A 36 1.34 -13.47 6.74
C LEU A 36 0.25 -12.41 6.52
N ALA A 37 -0.68 -12.23 7.45
CA ALA A 37 -1.81 -11.30 7.32
C ALA A 37 -1.37 -9.83 7.33
N SER A 38 -0.28 -9.49 8.02
CA SER A 38 0.21 -8.10 8.12
C SER A 38 0.74 -7.56 6.78
N ALA A 39 1.30 -8.40 5.91
CA ALA A 39 1.81 -7.98 4.60
C ALA A 39 0.71 -7.68 3.57
N ALA A 40 -0.51 -8.18 3.78
CA ALA A 40 -1.67 -7.82 2.97
C ALA A 40 -2.29 -6.48 3.42
N GLN A 41 -2.17 -6.16 4.72
CA GLN A 41 -2.64 -4.91 5.31
C GLN A 41 -1.73 -3.76 4.84
N GLY A 42 -2.31 -2.69 4.30
CA GLY A 42 -1.54 -1.56 3.77
C GLY A 42 -1.21 -1.63 2.27
N ARG A 43 -1.63 -2.66 1.54
CA ARG A 43 -1.46 -2.71 0.08
C ARG A 43 -2.39 -1.71 -0.61
N ILE A 44 -1.82 -0.84 -1.44
CA ILE A 44 -2.54 0.12 -2.27
C ILE A 44 -2.71 -0.47 -3.68
N ASN A 45 -3.91 -0.34 -4.25
CA ASN A 45 -4.15 -0.71 -5.65
C ASN A 45 -3.58 0.37 -6.56
N VAL A 46 -2.85 -0.03 -7.60
CA VAL A 46 -2.19 0.90 -8.51
C VAL A 46 -2.49 0.48 -9.94
N ASN A 47 -3.06 1.39 -10.72
CA ASN A 47 -3.42 1.17 -12.12
C ASN A 47 -2.80 2.25 -13.01
N GLY A 48 -2.57 1.92 -14.28
CA GLY A 48 -2.03 2.85 -15.28
C GLY A 48 -2.98 3.02 -16.46
N PHE A 49 -3.07 4.25 -16.98
CA PHE A 49 -3.97 4.62 -18.07
C PHE A 49 -3.25 5.50 -19.08
N PHE A 50 -3.59 5.34 -20.36
CA PHE A 50 -3.22 6.27 -21.42
C PHE A 50 -4.43 7.11 -21.84
N SER A 51 -4.17 8.31 -22.36
CA SER A 51 -5.21 9.17 -22.94
C SER A 51 -5.61 8.75 -24.35
N VAL A 52 -4.86 7.83 -24.97
CA VAL A 52 -5.05 7.39 -26.34
C VAL A 52 -4.82 5.90 -26.51
N ASP A 53 -5.46 5.31 -27.53
CA ASP A 53 -5.15 3.98 -28.05
C ASP A 53 -5.59 3.89 -29.53
N PRO A 54 -4.67 3.70 -30.50
CA PRO A 54 -3.20 3.64 -30.37
C PRO A 54 -2.56 5.04 -30.23
N ALA A 55 -1.22 5.11 -30.23
CA ALA A 55 -0.44 6.35 -30.35
C ALA A 55 0.30 6.41 -31.70
N ASN A 56 0.38 7.60 -32.30
CA ASN A 56 1.09 7.80 -33.58
C ASN A 56 2.57 8.07 -33.35
N GLN A 57 3.42 7.63 -34.28
CA GLN A 57 4.79 8.16 -34.40
C GLN A 57 4.78 9.69 -34.48
N GLY A 58 5.78 10.33 -33.87
CA GLY A 58 5.94 11.80 -33.88
C GLY A 58 4.92 12.55 -33.01
N SER A 59 4.07 11.85 -32.26
CA SER A 59 3.03 12.45 -31.42
C SER A 59 3.42 12.46 -29.93
N SER A 60 2.60 13.15 -29.12
CA SER A 60 2.68 13.07 -27.66
C SER A 60 1.31 12.71 -27.10
N PHE A 61 1.29 11.91 -26.02
CA PHE A 61 0.09 11.53 -25.30
C PHE A 61 0.31 11.58 -23.79
N GLN A 62 -0.78 11.54 -23.03
CA GLN A 62 -0.74 11.57 -21.58
C GLN A 62 -0.85 10.16 -21.01
N ALA A 63 -0.14 9.94 -19.90
CA ALA A 63 -0.25 8.76 -19.08
C ALA A 63 -0.59 9.15 -17.63
N ALA A 64 -1.40 8.33 -16.98
CA ALA A 64 -1.83 8.54 -15.60
C ALA A 64 -1.62 7.28 -14.78
N ILE A 65 -1.18 7.46 -13.54
CA ILE A 65 -1.09 6.41 -12.52
C ILE A 65 -2.09 6.74 -11.43
N LEU A 66 -3.05 5.83 -11.23
CA LEU A 66 -4.05 5.92 -10.18
C LEU A 66 -3.63 5.03 -9.02
N MET A 67 -3.45 5.63 -7.85
CA MET A 67 -3.43 4.92 -6.57
C MET A 67 -4.83 5.00 -5.96
N GLU A 68 -5.41 3.84 -5.66
CA GLU A 68 -6.66 3.73 -4.90
C GLU A 68 -6.32 3.29 -3.47
N ILE A 69 -6.60 4.20 -2.55
CA ILE A 69 -6.20 4.12 -1.15
C ILE A 69 -7.46 3.76 -0.36
N PRO A 70 -7.55 2.54 0.21
CA PRO A 70 -8.70 2.12 1.01
C PRO A 70 -8.96 3.08 2.17
N GLU A 71 -10.22 3.14 2.60
CA GLU A 71 -10.60 3.88 3.80
C GLU A 71 -9.83 3.40 5.05
N GLY A 72 -9.51 4.33 5.95
CA GLY A 72 -8.70 4.07 7.13
C GLY A 72 -7.19 3.97 6.86
N LEU A 73 -6.76 4.10 5.59
CA LEU A 73 -5.36 4.20 5.21
C LEU A 73 -5.06 5.55 4.56
N HIS A 74 -3.80 5.94 4.67
CA HIS A 74 -3.23 7.06 3.94
C HIS A 74 -1.86 6.71 3.40
N VAL A 75 -1.42 7.45 2.38
CA VAL A 75 -0.10 7.29 1.77
C VAL A 75 0.65 8.60 1.86
N ASN A 76 1.92 8.56 2.26
CA ASN A 76 2.75 9.76 2.28
C ASN A 76 2.81 10.44 0.91
N GLY A 77 2.66 11.75 0.87
CA GLY A 77 2.77 12.54 -0.34
C GLY A 77 4.18 12.48 -0.95
N ASN A 78 4.33 13.01 -2.17
CA ASN A 78 5.64 13.09 -2.83
C ASN A 78 6.60 14.13 -2.19
N ARG A 79 6.06 15.01 -1.35
CA ARG A 79 6.80 15.98 -0.54
C ARG A 79 6.26 15.91 0.89
N PRO A 80 6.65 14.89 1.67
CA PRO A 80 6.16 14.76 3.03
C PRO A 80 6.74 15.87 3.92
N LEU A 81 6.02 16.18 5.00
CA LEU A 81 6.44 17.21 5.97
C LEU A 81 7.38 16.66 7.05
N GLY A 82 7.21 15.40 7.45
CA GLY A 82 8.08 14.74 8.41
C GLY A 82 9.41 14.30 7.80
N LYS A 83 10.53 14.53 8.51
CA LYS A 83 11.88 14.22 8.01
C LYS A 83 12.13 12.72 7.77
N PHE A 84 11.40 11.86 8.47
CA PHE A 84 11.48 10.41 8.35
C PHE A 84 10.36 9.80 7.49
N ALA A 85 9.41 10.62 7.04
CA ALA A 85 8.33 10.14 6.20
C ALA A 85 8.85 9.81 4.80
N ILE A 86 8.56 8.60 4.35
CA ILE A 86 9.07 8.09 3.07
C ILE A 86 8.19 8.63 1.94
N PRO A 87 8.74 9.40 0.98
CA PRO A 87 7.94 10.04 -0.07
C PRO A 87 7.39 9.01 -1.06
N THR A 88 6.19 9.27 -1.58
CA THR A 88 5.73 8.57 -2.77
C THR A 88 6.54 9.01 -3.99
N THR A 89 7.07 8.04 -4.73
CA THR A 89 7.88 8.28 -5.92
C THR A 89 7.42 7.41 -7.09
N VAL A 90 7.50 7.96 -8.29
CA VAL A 90 7.20 7.29 -9.55
C VAL A 90 8.43 7.31 -10.42
N LYS A 91 8.93 6.12 -10.78
CA LYS A 91 9.98 5.93 -11.77
C LYS A 91 9.35 5.40 -13.05
N ILE A 92 9.78 5.93 -14.21
CA ILE A 92 9.26 5.54 -15.52
C ILE A 92 10.44 5.14 -16.38
N ASP A 93 10.42 3.91 -16.87
CA ASP A 93 11.40 3.35 -17.80
C ASP A 93 10.68 3.10 -19.14
N ALA A 94 10.86 4.02 -20.10
CA ALA A 94 10.30 3.93 -21.43
C ALA A 94 11.30 3.32 -22.45
N PRO A 95 10.83 2.75 -23.57
CA PRO A 95 11.71 2.29 -24.64
C PRO A 95 12.65 3.39 -25.16
N ARG A 96 13.84 3.00 -25.60
CA ARG A 96 14.88 3.92 -26.07
C ARG A 96 14.32 4.87 -27.14
N GLY A 97 14.57 6.16 -26.99
CA GLY A 97 14.13 7.21 -27.91
C GLY A 97 12.82 7.89 -27.50
N MET A 98 11.91 7.21 -26.78
CA MET A 98 10.76 7.89 -26.18
C MET A 98 11.23 8.87 -25.12
N LYS A 99 10.60 10.05 -25.08
CA LYS A 99 10.83 11.05 -24.04
C LYS A 99 9.67 11.06 -23.06
N VAL A 100 9.98 11.15 -21.78
CA VAL A 100 8.99 11.18 -20.69
C VAL A 100 9.17 12.50 -19.93
N SER A 101 8.07 13.21 -19.70
CA SER A 101 8.12 14.44 -18.89
C SER A 101 8.33 14.14 -17.41
N ALA A 102 8.60 15.18 -16.62
CA ALA A 102 8.49 15.07 -15.17
C ALA A 102 7.07 14.61 -14.76
N VAL A 103 7.00 13.86 -13.65
CA VAL A 103 5.73 13.40 -13.08
C VAL A 103 5.09 14.53 -12.28
N THR A 104 3.86 14.87 -12.63
CA THR A 104 3.00 15.76 -11.87
C THR A 104 2.23 14.96 -10.83
N TYR A 105 2.41 15.32 -9.57
CA TYR A 105 1.72 14.69 -8.44
C TYR A 105 0.47 15.51 -8.04
N PRO A 106 -0.59 14.87 -7.53
CA PRO A 106 -1.73 15.59 -6.99
C PRO A 106 -1.33 16.34 -5.72
N ARG A 107 -2.11 17.36 -5.37
CA ARG A 107 -1.93 18.08 -4.09
C ARG A 107 -2.23 17.12 -2.93
N ALA A 108 -1.25 16.95 -2.05
CA ALA A 108 -1.44 16.20 -0.81
C ALA A 108 -2.25 17.02 0.21
N GLN A 109 -2.98 16.31 1.06
CA GLN A 109 -3.71 16.87 2.19
C GLN A 109 -2.82 16.87 3.43
N VAL A 110 -2.80 17.93 4.22
CA VAL A 110 -2.06 17.96 5.48
C VAL A 110 -2.98 17.47 6.60
N ARG A 111 -2.59 16.42 7.30
CA ARG A 111 -3.36 15.78 8.37
C ARG A 111 -2.50 15.66 9.63
N SER A 112 -3.15 15.72 10.79
CA SER A 112 -2.50 15.46 12.08
C SER A 112 -2.76 14.02 12.51
N PHE A 113 -1.73 13.32 12.98
CA PHE A 113 -1.79 11.92 13.40
C PHE A 113 -1.27 11.73 14.83
N ARG A 114 -1.99 10.91 15.60
CA ARG A 114 -1.71 10.69 17.03
C ARG A 114 -0.41 9.96 17.29
N PHE A 115 0.06 9.12 16.35
CA PHE A 115 1.34 8.42 16.49
C PHE A 115 2.55 9.36 16.53
N GLY A 116 2.40 10.62 16.11
CA GLY A 116 3.44 11.64 16.13
C GLY A 116 3.15 12.79 17.09
N GLU A 117 2.22 12.64 18.04
CA GLU A 117 1.82 13.71 18.96
C GLU A 117 3.03 14.37 19.65
N GLY A 118 3.16 15.70 19.52
CA GLY A 118 4.27 16.46 20.09
C GLY A 118 5.59 16.38 19.32
N THR A 119 5.59 15.76 18.12
CA THR A 119 6.78 15.63 17.26
C THR A 119 6.55 16.26 15.88
N PRO A 120 7.60 16.56 15.09
CA PRO A 120 7.45 17.02 13.70
C PRO A 120 6.65 16.05 12.80
N GLU A 121 6.53 14.79 13.20
CA GLU A 121 5.77 13.74 12.54
C GLU A 121 4.26 13.81 12.85
N GLU A 122 3.82 14.69 13.75
CA GLU A 122 2.40 14.93 14.03
C GLU A 122 1.66 15.32 12.75
N ARG A 123 2.25 16.16 11.90
CA ARG A 123 1.61 16.66 10.68
C ARG A 123 2.26 16.07 9.45
N LEU A 124 1.50 15.30 8.67
CA LEU A 124 1.96 14.70 7.43
C LEU A 124 1.16 15.20 6.23
N ALA A 125 1.85 15.40 5.12
CA ALA A 125 1.22 15.60 3.82
C ALA A 125 0.95 14.21 3.21
N VAL A 126 -0.32 13.86 3.04
CA VAL A 126 -0.78 12.53 2.66
C VAL A 126 -1.77 12.54 1.50
N TYR A 127 -1.90 11.39 0.86
CA TYR A 127 -2.96 11.06 -0.07
C TYR A 127 -3.96 10.11 0.61
N GLU A 128 -5.24 10.33 0.34
CA GLU A 128 -6.37 9.52 0.84
C GLU A 128 -7.36 9.31 -0.32
N GLY A 129 -8.07 8.18 -0.33
CA GLY A 129 -9.04 7.81 -1.36
C GLY A 129 -8.42 7.56 -2.73
N ARG A 130 -8.07 8.63 -3.48
CA ARG A 130 -7.50 8.53 -4.83
C ARG A 130 -6.39 9.55 -5.04
N ALA A 131 -5.24 9.09 -5.50
CA ALA A 131 -4.15 9.94 -5.99
C ALA A 131 -3.86 9.63 -7.46
N ILE A 132 -3.89 10.66 -8.32
CA ILE A 132 -3.59 10.51 -9.75
C ILE A 132 -2.32 11.29 -10.09
N MET A 133 -1.24 10.56 -10.35
CA MET A 133 0.00 11.11 -10.90
C MET A 133 -0.06 11.10 -12.43
N ARG A 134 0.49 12.12 -13.08
CA ARG A 134 0.41 12.29 -14.54
C ARG A 134 1.77 12.60 -15.14
N PHE A 135 2.00 12.15 -16.37
CA PHE A 135 3.16 12.50 -17.17
C PHE A 135 2.80 12.43 -18.66
N ASN A 136 3.62 13.06 -19.49
CA ASN A 136 3.49 13.01 -20.94
C ASN A 136 4.57 12.09 -21.51
N VAL A 137 4.23 11.39 -22.59
CA VAL A 137 5.13 10.57 -23.38
C VAL A 137 5.17 11.13 -24.79
N THR A 138 6.37 11.39 -25.31
CA THR A 138 6.58 11.80 -26.69
C THR A 138 7.22 10.65 -27.46
N VAL A 139 6.55 10.24 -28.54
CA VAL A 139 7.00 9.21 -29.46
C VAL A 139 7.78 9.87 -30.60
N PRO A 140 9.04 9.48 -30.86
CA PRO A 140 9.79 9.97 -32.01
C PRO A 140 9.08 9.66 -33.34
N ALA A 141 9.30 10.50 -34.36
CA ALA A 141 8.73 10.29 -35.70
C ALA A 141 9.25 9.01 -36.37
N ASN A 142 10.46 8.56 -36.01
CA ASN A 142 11.10 7.36 -36.53
C ASN A 142 11.06 6.17 -35.56
N PHE A 143 10.19 6.22 -34.53
CA PHE A 143 10.10 5.15 -33.53
C PHE A 143 9.58 3.85 -34.16
N GLU A 144 10.04 2.68 -33.74
CA GLU A 144 9.58 1.41 -34.32
C GLU A 144 8.06 1.19 -34.12
N ARG A 145 7.38 0.72 -35.17
CA ARG A 145 5.95 0.39 -35.11
C ARG A 145 5.72 -0.89 -34.30
N GLY A 146 4.52 -1.05 -33.76
CA GLY A 146 4.14 -2.22 -32.95
C GLY A 146 3.87 -1.84 -31.49
N VAL A 147 3.99 -2.81 -30.57
CA VAL A 147 3.64 -2.58 -29.16
C VAL A 147 4.86 -2.15 -28.35
N ALA A 148 4.90 -0.89 -27.97
CA ALA A 148 5.84 -0.37 -26.98
C ALA A 148 5.35 -0.70 -25.56
N ARG A 149 6.28 -0.96 -24.63
CA ARG A 149 5.97 -1.24 -23.22
C ARG A 149 6.63 -0.20 -22.33
N ILE A 150 5.83 0.59 -21.63
CA ILE A 150 6.30 1.58 -20.66
C ILE A 150 6.24 0.92 -19.28
N ARG A 151 7.39 0.82 -18.60
CA ARG A 151 7.47 0.29 -17.24
C ARG A 151 7.36 1.43 -16.24
N VAL A 152 6.54 1.23 -15.21
CA VAL A 152 6.35 2.21 -14.15
C VAL A 152 6.53 1.53 -12.80
N THR A 153 7.33 2.12 -11.92
CA THR A 153 7.51 1.67 -10.55
C THR A 153 7.03 2.76 -9.62
N VAL A 154 6.01 2.46 -8.82
CA VAL A 154 5.49 3.33 -7.77
C VAL A 154 5.98 2.81 -6.43
N ARG A 155 6.85 3.57 -5.76
CA ARG A 155 7.29 3.29 -4.40
C ARG A 155 6.56 4.22 -3.44
N TYR A 156 5.98 3.66 -2.39
CA TYR A 156 5.19 4.40 -1.41
C TYR A 156 5.31 3.76 -0.02
N GLN A 157 4.86 4.50 0.98
CA GLN A 157 4.58 3.99 2.31
C GLN A 157 3.14 4.35 2.69
N SER A 158 2.38 3.35 3.11
CA SER A 158 1.05 3.53 3.66
C SER A 158 1.09 3.44 5.18
N CYS A 159 0.16 4.13 5.84
CA CYS A 159 -0.06 4.04 7.28
C CYS A 159 -1.56 4.05 7.57
N SER A 160 -1.94 3.47 8.71
CA SER A 160 -3.20 3.77 9.38
C SER A 160 -3.01 4.96 10.32
N ASP A 161 -4.04 5.31 11.10
CA ASP A 161 -3.97 6.36 12.12
C ASP A 161 -3.04 6.03 13.30
N THR A 162 -2.57 4.78 13.40
CA THR A 162 -1.80 4.28 14.55
C THR A 162 -0.49 3.60 14.16
N VAL A 163 -0.35 3.08 12.94
CA VAL A 163 0.84 2.34 12.52
C VAL A 163 1.17 2.61 11.06
N CYS A 164 2.47 2.71 10.76
CA CYS A 164 2.97 2.72 9.39
C CYS A 164 3.42 1.33 8.97
N PHE A 165 3.07 0.95 7.75
CA PHE A 165 3.51 -0.31 7.15
C PHE A 165 4.91 -0.14 6.53
N PRO A 166 5.64 -1.25 6.30
CA PRO A 166 6.88 -1.21 5.53
C PRO A 166 6.66 -0.60 4.13
N PRO A 167 7.64 0.13 3.58
CA PRO A 167 7.55 0.64 2.22
C PRO A 167 7.30 -0.47 1.21
N ALA A 168 6.45 -0.19 0.22
CA ALA A 168 6.10 -1.11 -0.84
C ALA A 168 6.39 -0.50 -2.22
N SER A 169 6.67 -1.39 -3.18
CA SER A 169 6.77 -1.04 -4.59
C SER A 169 5.69 -1.77 -5.39
N ARG A 170 5.09 -1.06 -6.35
CA ARG A 170 4.20 -1.63 -7.36
C ARG A 170 4.76 -1.36 -8.74
N GLU A 171 4.88 -2.41 -9.52
CA GLU A 171 5.35 -2.34 -10.90
C GLU A 171 4.19 -2.54 -11.86
N LEU A 172 4.15 -1.71 -12.89
CA LEU A 172 3.19 -1.77 -13.98
C LEU A 172 3.94 -1.85 -15.30
N VAL A 173 3.44 -2.66 -16.22
CA VAL A 173 3.88 -2.70 -17.61
C VAL A 173 2.70 -2.27 -18.46
N LEU A 174 2.78 -1.08 -19.04
CA LEU A 174 1.70 -0.47 -19.81
C LEU A 174 2.00 -0.62 -21.31
N PRO A 175 1.28 -1.50 -22.04
CA PRO A 175 1.45 -1.66 -23.48
C PRO A 175 0.73 -0.53 -24.23
N ILE A 176 1.39 0.05 -25.23
CA ILE A 176 0.80 1.02 -26.15
C ILE A 176 1.15 0.63 -27.59
N ALA A 177 0.14 0.51 -28.44
CA ALA A 177 0.35 0.31 -29.87
C ALA A 177 0.84 1.61 -30.50
N ILE A 178 1.93 1.51 -31.28
CA ILE A 178 2.53 2.59 -32.06
C ILE A 178 2.25 2.35 -33.54
N VAL A 179 1.59 3.32 -34.16
CA VAL A 179 1.18 3.27 -35.57
C VAL A 179 1.77 4.42 -36.38
N ASP A 180 1.63 4.34 -37.70
CA ASP A 180 2.10 5.36 -38.64
C ASP A 180 1.49 6.76 -38.34
N PRO A 181 2.17 7.86 -38.72
CA PRO A 181 1.64 9.21 -38.55
C PRO A 181 0.30 9.38 -39.26
N GLY A 182 -0.60 10.17 -38.67
CA GLY A 182 -1.89 10.51 -39.28
C GLY A 182 -2.95 9.41 -39.20
N GLN A 183 -2.63 8.23 -38.64
CA GLN A 183 -3.64 7.21 -38.37
C GLN A 183 -4.67 7.70 -37.34
N PRO A 184 -5.93 7.23 -37.40
CA PRO A 184 -6.95 7.55 -36.42
C PRO A 184 -6.54 7.13 -35.01
N VAL A 185 -6.76 8.03 -34.04
CA VAL A 185 -6.43 7.80 -32.63
C VAL A 185 -7.70 7.98 -31.78
N ASN A 186 -8.05 6.96 -30.99
CA ASN A 186 -9.14 7.08 -30.04
C ASN A 186 -8.69 7.81 -28.80
N ARG A 187 -9.46 8.79 -28.34
CA ARG A 187 -9.27 9.40 -27.01
C ARG A 187 -10.01 8.56 -25.99
N ILE A 188 -9.28 8.06 -25.01
CA ILE A 188 -9.80 7.19 -23.97
C ILE A 188 -9.49 7.78 -22.59
N ASN A 189 -10.17 7.30 -21.55
CA ASN A 189 -9.77 7.54 -20.15
C ASN A 189 -9.73 9.01 -19.70
N GLY A 190 -10.48 9.91 -20.35
CA GLY A 190 -10.44 11.36 -20.11
C GLY A 190 -10.67 11.77 -18.65
N GLN A 191 -11.37 10.95 -17.86
CA GLN A 191 -11.61 11.15 -16.43
C GLN A 191 -10.31 11.23 -15.60
N TYR A 192 -9.21 10.62 -16.04
CA TYR A 192 -7.94 10.67 -15.30
C TYR A 192 -7.06 11.85 -15.69
N PHE A 193 -7.41 12.64 -16.72
CA PHE A 193 -6.54 13.69 -17.27
C PHE A 193 -7.03 15.12 -17.03
N GLY A 194 -8.12 15.30 -16.27
CA GLY A 194 -8.67 16.62 -15.94
C GLY A 194 -9.59 17.20 -17.01
N GLY A 195 -9.99 16.41 -18.01
CA GLY A 195 -10.87 16.80 -19.12
C GLY A 195 -12.37 16.50 -18.91
N GLY A 196 -12.83 16.31 -17.68
CA GLY A 196 -14.23 16.02 -17.35
C GLY A 196 -14.98 17.24 -16.83
N GLY A 197 -15.10 18.29 -17.64
CA GLY A 197 -15.68 19.56 -17.21
C GLY A 197 -16.38 20.33 -18.33
N GLY A 198 -16.90 19.64 -19.35
CA GLY A 198 -17.87 20.22 -20.26
C GLY A 198 -19.20 20.38 -19.54
N ARG A 199 -19.40 21.52 -18.85
CA ARG A 199 -20.74 21.94 -18.41
C ARG A 199 -21.62 22.04 -19.65
N GLY A 200 -22.49 21.05 -19.85
CA GLY A 200 -23.71 21.23 -20.62
C GLY A 200 -24.49 22.37 -19.97
N ARG A 201 -24.35 23.57 -20.52
CA ARG A 201 -25.22 24.70 -20.24
C ARG A 201 -26.59 24.31 -20.78
N LYS A 202 -27.45 23.74 -19.93
CA LYS A 202 -28.88 23.66 -20.23
C LYS A 202 -29.34 25.10 -20.46
N ARG A 203 -29.82 25.36 -21.67
CA ARG A 203 -30.64 26.53 -21.99
C ARG A 203 -32.00 26.35 -21.35
#